data_AF-A0A9D7Y9Z2-F1
#
_entry.id   AF-A0A9D7Y9Z2-F1
#
_cell.length_a   1.000
_cell.length_b   1.000
_cell.length_c   1.000
_cell.angle_alpha   90.00
_cell.angle_beta   90.00
_cell.angle_gamma   90.00
#
_symmetry.space_group_name_H-M   'P 1'
#
loop_
_entity.id
_entity.type
_entity.pdbx_description
1 polymer ?
#
loop_
_entity_poly.entity_id
_entity_poly.type
_entity_poly.pdbx_seq_one_letter_code
_entity_poly.pdbx_strand_id
1 'polypeptide(L)'
;MSNNVDSVLIRMYNTGSVGDCFLLLFQKQGITSFSMLIDCGGYKTKKEDITKCVEDIKNQIVDNAIDLVVVTHEHEDHVSGFNQAREIFDGITFKQVWMSWAENESDSLAQKLFEEKGKKIKALHSILEKHLGQIQQNLRSEIKQNGLSKSLKMRRLNFSNALEL
;
A
#
# COMPACT_ATOMS: atom_id res chain seq x y z
N MET A 1 -46.15 -4.35 -10.77
CA MET A 1 -45.12 -4.92 -9.87
C MET A 1 -44.18 -3.80 -9.46
N SER A 2 -43.71 -3.75 -8.21
CA SER A 2 -42.88 -2.63 -7.75
C SER A 2 -41.54 -2.61 -8.49
N ASN A 3 -41.12 -1.44 -8.97
CA ASN A 3 -39.84 -1.23 -9.66
C ASN A 3 -38.64 -1.11 -8.70
N ASN A 4 -38.86 -1.36 -7.41
CA ASN A 4 -37.86 -1.18 -6.38
C ASN A 4 -36.95 -2.39 -6.31
N VAL A 5 -35.70 -2.15 -5.88
CA VAL A 5 -34.81 -3.22 -5.43
C VAL A 5 -35.49 -3.93 -4.25
N ASP A 6 -35.53 -5.25 -4.28
CA ASP A 6 -36.14 -6.08 -3.22
C ASP A 6 -35.12 -6.86 -2.39
N SER A 7 -33.90 -7.03 -2.90
CA SER A 7 -32.83 -7.74 -2.22
C SER A 7 -31.45 -7.29 -2.70
N VAL A 8 -30.43 -7.55 -1.90
CA VAL A 8 -29.03 -7.27 -2.24
C VAL A 8 -28.22 -8.51 -1.95
N LEU A 9 -27.49 -9.00 -2.95
CA LEU A 9 -26.50 -10.04 -2.76
C LEU A 9 -25.14 -9.39 -2.49
N ILE A 10 -24.53 -9.74 -1.37
CA ILE A 10 -23.23 -9.21 -0.95
C ILE A 10 -22.21 -10.35 -0.99
N ARG A 11 -21.12 -10.16 -1.74
CA ARG A 11 -19.96 -11.06 -1.76
C ARG A 11 -18.79 -10.34 -1.10
N MET A 12 -18.26 -10.94 -0.05
CA MET A 12 -17.06 -10.48 0.64
C MET A 12 -15.92 -11.41 0.22
N TYR A 13 -14.93 -10.90 -0.50
CA TYR A 13 -13.88 -11.72 -1.07
C TYR A 13 -12.72 -11.88 -0.10
N ASN A 14 -12.21 -13.11 0.02
CA ASN A 14 -10.94 -13.37 0.70
C ASN A 14 -9.80 -13.05 -0.26
N THR A 15 -9.18 -11.89 -0.07
CA THR A 15 -8.09 -11.40 -0.92
C THR A 15 -6.75 -12.06 -0.61
N GLY A 16 -6.68 -13.02 0.33
CA GLY A 16 -5.47 -13.73 0.73
C GLY A 16 -4.63 -13.01 1.80
N SER A 17 -5.02 -11.79 2.19
CA SER A 17 -4.35 -10.97 3.22
C SER A 17 -5.36 -10.02 3.86
N VAL A 18 -4.88 -9.08 4.69
CA VAL A 18 -5.68 -7.96 5.20
C VAL A 18 -6.00 -7.01 4.05
N GLY A 19 -7.27 -6.66 3.89
CA GLY A 19 -7.77 -5.74 2.87
C GLY A 19 -9.24 -5.97 2.57
N ASP A 20 -9.76 -5.19 1.62
CA ASP A 20 -11.18 -5.13 1.32
C ASP A 20 -11.45 -5.38 -0.18
N CYS A 21 -12.51 -6.14 -0.44
CA CYS A 21 -13.02 -6.39 -1.79
C CYS A 21 -14.46 -6.91 -1.67
N PHE A 22 -15.43 -6.08 -2.06
CA PHE A 22 -16.85 -6.40 -1.92
C PHE A 22 -17.60 -6.19 -3.23
N LEU A 23 -18.37 -7.18 -3.66
CA LEU A 23 -19.32 -7.03 -4.76
C LEU A 23 -20.75 -7.03 -4.20
N LEU A 24 -21.47 -5.94 -4.45
CA LEU A 24 -22.87 -5.79 -4.11
C LEU A 24 -23.68 -5.83 -5.41
N LEU A 25 -24.68 -6.71 -5.47
CA LEU A 25 -25.57 -6.88 -6.61
C LEU A 25 -27.01 -6.62 -6.14
N PHE A 26 -27.58 -5.49 -6.53
CA PHE A 26 -28.92 -5.06 -6.15
C PHE A 26 -29.95 -5.69 -7.10
N GLN A 27 -30.82 -6.52 -6.55
CA GLN A 27 -31.71 -7.40 -7.30
C GLN A 27 -33.13 -6.84 -7.38
N LYS A 28 -33.78 -7.11 -8.51
CA LYS A 28 -35.22 -6.98 -8.71
C LYS A 28 -35.74 -8.32 -9.19
N GLN A 29 -36.56 -8.98 -8.37
CA GLN A 29 -37.12 -10.29 -8.67
C GLN A 29 -36.05 -11.33 -9.05
N GLY A 30 -34.89 -11.27 -8.38
CA GLY A 30 -33.75 -12.15 -8.64
C GLY A 30 -32.87 -11.79 -9.84
N ILE A 31 -33.11 -10.64 -10.49
CA ILE A 31 -32.28 -10.12 -11.58
C ILE A 31 -31.46 -8.92 -11.10
N THR A 32 -30.14 -8.93 -11.33
CA THR A 32 -29.26 -7.81 -11.00
C THR A 32 -29.66 -6.59 -11.81
N SER A 33 -30.03 -5.52 -11.12
CA SER A 33 -30.39 -4.22 -11.71
C SER A 33 -29.33 -3.15 -11.53
N PHE A 34 -28.43 -3.35 -10.56
CA PHE A 34 -27.29 -2.47 -10.29
C PHE A 34 -26.18 -3.25 -9.60
N SER A 35 -24.94 -2.96 -9.96
CA SER A 35 -23.73 -3.59 -9.43
C SER A 35 -22.77 -2.55 -8.86
N MET A 36 -22.26 -2.82 -7.66
CA MET A 36 -21.30 -1.97 -6.98
C MET A 36 -20.11 -2.79 -6.51
N LEU A 37 -18.90 -2.36 -6.88
CA LEU A 37 -17.65 -2.88 -6.34
C LEU A 37 -17.12 -1.89 -5.31
N ILE A 38 -16.89 -2.33 -4.08
CA ILE A 38 -16.26 -1.52 -3.03
C ILE A 38 -14.87 -2.12 -2.78
N ASP A 39 -13.85 -1.35 -3.11
CA ASP A 39 -12.44 -1.72 -3.06
C ASP A 39 -12.09 -3.01 -3.84
N CYS A 40 -10.80 -3.24 -4.02
CA CYS A 40 -10.25 -4.49 -4.52
C CYS A 40 -8.76 -4.55 -4.13
N GLY A 41 -8.44 -5.17 -2.99
CA GLY A 41 -7.04 -5.28 -2.59
C GLY A 41 -6.76 -6.19 -1.40
N GLY A 42 -5.46 -6.40 -1.19
CA GLY A 42 -4.92 -7.01 0.02
C GLY A 42 -3.46 -6.60 0.23
N TYR A 43 -3.05 -6.31 1.46
CA TYR A 43 -1.70 -5.89 1.80
C TYR A 43 -0.70 -7.00 1.46
N LYS A 44 0.25 -6.74 0.55
CA LYS A 44 1.24 -7.74 0.10
C LYS A 44 0.61 -9.06 -0.35
N THR A 45 -0.62 -9.01 -0.85
CA THR A 45 -1.28 -10.22 -1.32
C THR A 45 -0.67 -10.74 -2.62
N LYS A 46 -0.86 -12.04 -2.86
CA LYS A 46 -0.43 -12.70 -4.09
C LYS A 46 -1.39 -12.38 -5.22
N LYS A 47 -0.84 -12.16 -6.42
CA LYS A 47 -1.63 -11.89 -7.63
C LYS A 47 -2.67 -13.00 -7.87
N GLU A 48 -2.33 -14.26 -7.60
CA GLU A 48 -3.23 -15.40 -7.82
C GLU A 48 -4.49 -15.36 -6.95
N ASP A 49 -4.41 -14.83 -5.73
CA ASP A 49 -5.56 -14.76 -4.82
C ASP A 49 -6.51 -13.62 -5.23
N ILE A 50 -5.96 -12.48 -5.66
CA ILE A 50 -6.76 -11.42 -6.29
C ILE A 50 -7.38 -11.90 -7.60
N THR A 51 -6.62 -12.55 -8.48
CA THR A 51 -7.11 -13.03 -9.77
C THR A 51 -8.37 -13.90 -9.59
N LYS A 52 -8.36 -14.85 -8.65
CA LYS A 52 -9.55 -15.67 -8.34
C LYS A 52 -10.77 -14.83 -7.93
N CYS A 53 -10.56 -13.80 -7.11
CA CYS A 53 -11.63 -12.90 -6.70
C CYS A 53 -12.21 -12.15 -7.91
N VAL A 54 -11.34 -11.60 -8.76
CA VAL A 54 -11.74 -10.79 -9.92
C VAL A 54 -12.38 -11.63 -11.02
N GLU A 55 -11.95 -12.88 -11.19
CA GLU A 55 -12.63 -13.85 -12.06
C GLU A 55 -14.05 -14.15 -11.59
N ASP A 56 -14.27 -14.37 -10.29
CA ASP A 56 -15.63 -14.52 -9.77
C ASP A 56 -16.43 -13.22 -9.96
N ILE A 57 -15.87 -12.05 -9.66
CA ILE A 57 -16.55 -10.75 -9.89
C ILE A 57 -17.03 -10.66 -11.34
N LYS A 58 -16.15 -10.93 -12.31
CA LYS A 58 -16.49 -10.91 -13.74
C LYS A 58 -17.64 -11.86 -14.09
N ASN A 59 -17.70 -13.02 -13.44
CA ASN A 59 -18.76 -14.01 -13.66
C ASN A 59 -20.10 -13.64 -13.01
N GLN A 60 -20.10 -12.78 -11.97
CA GLN A 60 -21.33 -12.39 -11.26
C GLN A 60 -21.98 -11.13 -11.84
N ILE A 61 -21.22 -10.30 -12.56
CA ILE A 61 -21.73 -9.05 -13.15
C ILE A 61 -22.41 -9.28 -14.51
N VAL A 62 -23.34 -8.39 -14.85
CA VAL A 62 -24.10 -8.46 -16.10
C VAL A 62 -23.40 -7.63 -17.17
N ASP A 63 -23.38 -8.12 -18.41
CA ASP A 63 -22.81 -7.42 -19.59
C ASP A 63 -21.35 -6.98 -19.45
N ASN A 64 -20.55 -7.68 -18.62
CA ASN A 64 -19.18 -7.27 -18.25
C ASN A 64 -19.11 -5.80 -17.81
N ALA A 65 -20.12 -5.31 -17.09
CA ALA A 65 -20.18 -3.93 -16.62
C ALA A 65 -20.38 -3.85 -15.11
N ILE A 66 -19.71 -2.88 -14.50
CA ILE A 66 -19.93 -2.48 -13.11
C ILE A 66 -20.48 -1.05 -13.11
N ASP A 67 -21.62 -0.85 -12.46
CA ASP A 67 -22.29 0.45 -12.47
C ASP A 67 -21.56 1.48 -11.62
N LEU A 68 -21.00 1.05 -10.49
CA LEU A 68 -20.24 1.92 -9.60
C LEU A 68 -19.07 1.18 -8.95
N VAL A 69 -17.89 1.77 -9.02
CA VAL A 69 -16.75 1.41 -8.17
C VAL A 69 -16.61 2.47 -7.08
N VAL A 70 -16.48 2.04 -5.83
CA VAL A 70 -16.19 2.92 -4.70
C VAL A 70 -14.82 2.52 -4.15
N VAL A 71 -13.89 3.47 -4.12
CA VAL A 71 -12.60 3.31 -3.45
C VAL A 71 -12.64 4.07 -2.13
N THR A 72 -12.47 3.36 -1.02
CA THR A 72 -12.60 3.95 0.31
C THR A 72 -11.45 4.89 0.64
N HIS A 73 -10.21 4.47 0.35
CA HIS A 73 -8.98 5.27 0.51
C HIS A 73 -7.79 4.64 -0.25
N GLU A 74 -6.64 5.32 -0.25
CA GLU A 74 -5.51 5.03 -1.14
C GLU A 74 -4.60 3.87 -0.71
N HIS A 75 -4.87 3.23 0.45
CA HIS A 75 -3.98 2.21 0.97
C HIS A 75 -3.95 0.95 0.10
N GLU A 76 -2.77 0.32 0.05
CA GLU A 76 -2.46 -0.83 -0.83
C GLU A 76 -3.49 -1.96 -0.69
N ASP A 77 -3.95 -2.23 0.52
CA ASP A 77 -4.92 -3.27 0.83
C ASP A 77 -6.34 -3.01 0.32
N HIS A 78 -6.60 -1.84 -0.26
CA HIS A 78 -7.88 -1.48 -0.87
C HIS A 78 -7.78 -1.33 -2.39
N VAL A 79 -6.59 -1.01 -2.93
CA VAL A 79 -6.43 -0.65 -4.35
C VAL A 79 -5.49 -1.56 -5.14
N SER A 80 -4.69 -2.42 -4.48
CA SER A 80 -3.67 -3.21 -5.16
C SER A 80 -4.23 -4.16 -6.22
N GLY A 81 -5.43 -4.68 -5.98
CA GLY A 81 -6.06 -5.68 -6.84
C GLY A 81 -6.40 -5.17 -8.24
N PHE A 82 -6.72 -3.87 -8.38
CA PHE A 82 -6.98 -3.25 -9.69
C PHE A 82 -5.77 -3.32 -10.62
N ASN A 83 -4.55 -3.21 -10.08
CA ASN A 83 -3.31 -3.35 -10.85
C ASN A 83 -2.90 -4.82 -11.00
N GLN A 84 -3.08 -5.64 -9.96
CA GLN A 84 -2.68 -7.05 -10.00
C GLN A 84 -3.52 -7.87 -11.00
N ALA A 85 -4.82 -7.60 -11.10
CA ALA A 85 -5.75 -8.25 -12.03
C ALA A 85 -6.16 -7.35 -13.20
N ARG A 86 -5.28 -6.41 -13.59
CA ARG A 86 -5.55 -5.40 -14.62
C ARG A 86 -6.09 -5.99 -15.92
N GLU A 87 -5.50 -7.09 -16.39
CA GLU A 87 -5.88 -7.76 -17.63
C GLU A 87 -7.35 -8.21 -17.65
N ILE A 88 -7.92 -8.57 -16.50
CA ILE A 88 -9.33 -8.98 -16.39
C ILE A 88 -10.23 -7.75 -16.34
N PHE A 89 -9.83 -6.73 -15.57
CA PHE A 89 -10.56 -5.48 -15.43
C PHE A 89 -10.58 -4.64 -16.71
N ASP A 90 -9.56 -4.71 -17.57
CA ASP A 90 -9.58 -4.05 -18.89
C ASP A 90 -10.70 -4.60 -19.80
N GLY A 91 -11.21 -5.81 -19.51
CA GLY A 91 -12.39 -6.38 -20.15
C GLY A 91 -13.72 -6.02 -19.50
N ILE A 92 -13.72 -5.19 -18.45
CA ILE A 92 -14.92 -4.75 -17.72
C ILE A 92 -15.15 -3.25 -17.95
N THR A 93 -16.39 -2.88 -18.24
CA THR A 93 -16.79 -1.47 -18.34
C THR A 93 -17.16 -0.94 -16.96
N PHE A 94 -16.50 0.12 -16.50
CA PHE A 94 -16.88 0.85 -15.29
C PHE A 94 -17.68 2.10 -15.66
N LYS A 95 -18.94 2.19 -15.23
CA LYS A 95 -19.78 3.35 -15.56
C LYS A 95 -19.46 4.56 -14.71
N GLN A 96 -19.17 4.36 -13.43
CA GLN A 96 -18.75 5.40 -12.50
C GLN A 96 -17.69 4.88 -11.54
N VAL A 97 -16.81 5.79 -11.12
CA VAL A 97 -15.80 5.55 -10.08
C VAL A 97 -15.89 6.69 -9.08
N TRP A 98 -16.09 6.35 -7.81
CA TRP A 98 -16.10 7.30 -6.70
C TRP A 98 -14.86 7.08 -5.85
N MET A 99 -14.13 8.16 -5.63
CA MET A 99 -12.94 8.22 -4.78
C MET A 99 -13.04 9.45 -3.89
N SER A 100 -12.12 9.57 -2.92
CA SER A 100 -12.01 10.78 -2.11
C SER A 100 -11.82 12.02 -2.98
N TRP A 101 -12.45 13.14 -2.60
CA TRP A 101 -12.22 14.44 -3.24
C TRP A 101 -10.74 14.88 -3.17
N ALA A 102 -9.98 14.36 -2.20
CA ALA A 102 -8.56 14.62 -2.04
C ALA A 102 -7.71 14.05 -3.20
N GLU A 103 -8.26 13.11 -3.98
CA GLU A 103 -7.61 12.55 -5.17
C GLU A 103 -7.97 13.33 -6.45
N ASN A 104 -8.77 14.40 -6.34
CA ASN A 104 -9.16 15.20 -7.49
C ASN A 104 -8.03 16.17 -7.89
N GLU A 105 -7.34 15.85 -8.99
CA GLU A 105 -6.27 16.69 -9.54
C GLU A 105 -6.74 18.07 -10.01
N SER A 106 -8.05 18.33 -10.14
CA SER A 106 -8.58 19.65 -10.49
C SER A 106 -8.99 20.49 -9.27
N ASP A 107 -8.98 19.91 -8.06
CA ASP A 107 -9.33 20.61 -6.84
C ASP A 107 -8.11 21.34 -6.25
N SER A 108 -8.18 22.67 -6.19
CA SER A 108 -7.07 23.51 -5.72
C SER A 108 -6.67 23.24 -4.26
N LEU A 109 -7.61 22.85 -3.40
CA LEU A 109 -7.33 22.52 -2.02
C LEU A 109 -6.67 21.14 -1.92
N ALA A 110 -7.14 20.16 -2.71
CA ALA A 110 -6.53 18.84 -2.79
C ALA A 110 -5.06 18.92 -3.22
N GLN A 111 -4.77 19.65 -4.30
CA GLN A 111 -3.40 19.88 -4.77
C GLN A 111 -2.52 20.51 -3.68
N LYS A 112 -3.02 21.56 -3.02
CA LYS A 112 -2.29 22.25 -1.95
C LYS A 112 -1.97 21.31 -0.79
N LEU A 113 -2.95 20.51 -0.34
CA LEU A 113 -2.75 19.56 0.75
C LEU A 113 -1.74 18.47 0.38
N PHE A 114 -1.79 17.97 -0.86
CA PHE A 114 -0.84 16.98 -1.37
C PHE A 114 0.59 17.55 -1.39
N GLU A 115 0.78 18.76 -1.89
CA GLU A 115 2.09 19.44 -1.89
C GLU A 115 2.62 19.67 -0.48
N GLU A 116 1.77 20.13 0.45
CA GLU A 116 2.15 20.37 1.84
C GLU A 116 2.54 19.06 2.55
N LYS A 117 1.80 17.98 2.32
CA LYS A 117 2.16 16.62 2.79
C LYS A 117 3.55 16.23 2.27
N GLY A 118 3.79 16.41 0.97
CA GLY A 118 5.10 16.13 0.35
C GLY A 118 6.25 16.96 0.93
N LYS A 119 6.05 18.26 1.15
CA LYS A 119 7.06 19.15 1.77
C LYS A 119 7.39 18.71 3.19
N LYS A 120 6.38 18.38 4.00
CA LYS A 120 6.56 17.90 5.38
C LYS A 120 7.31 16.57 5.44
N ILE A 121 6.96 15.60 4.58
CA ILE A 121 7.65 14.31 4.51
C ILE A 121 9.13 14.50 4.12
N LYS A 122 9.42 15.33 3.11
CA LYS A 122 10.80 15.63 2.70
C LYS A 122 11.61 16.28 3.81
N ALA A 123 11.02 17.25 4.52
CA ALA A 123 11.67 17.91 5.65
C ALA A 123 11.99 16.90 6.78
N LEU A 124 11.04 16.02 7.10
CA LEU A 124 11.23 14.96 8.09
C LEU A 124 12.36 14.00 7.68
N HIS A 125 12.36 13.52 6.43
CA HIS A 125 13.43 12.65 5.91
C HIS A 125 14.81 13.32 5.99
N SER A 126 14.92 14.58 5.61
CA SER A 126 16.19 15.32 5.68
C SER A 126 16.73 15.43 7.11
N ILE A 127 15.84 15.67 8.09
CA ILE A 127 16.22 15.69 9.51
C ILE A 127 16.71 14.32 9.97
N LEU A 128 15.99 13.25 9.60
CA LEU A 128 16.36 11.87 9.94
C LEU A 128 17.72 11.49 9.34
N GLU A 129 17.97 11.79 8.07
CA GLU A 129 19.26 11.51 7.41
C GLU A 129 20.42 12.24 8.09
N LYS A 130 20.23 13.52 8.43
CA LYS A 130 21.25 14.31 9.15
C LYS A 130 21.57 13.69 10.51
N HIS A 131 20.55 13.31 11.28
CA HIS A 131 20.74 12.71 12.60
C HIS A 131 21.38 11.33 12.52
N LEU A 132 20.97 10.48 11.58
CA LEU A 132 21.58 9.16 11.35
C LEU A 132 23.05 9.30 10.95
N GLY A 133 23.38 10.25 10.06
CA GLY A 133 24.76 10.55 9.69
C GLY A 133 25.60 11.00 10.88
N GLN A 134 25.03 11.83 11.76
CA GLN A 134 25.72 12.29 12.97
C GLN A 134 25.95 11.16 13.99
N ILE A 135 24.97 10.26 14.18
CA ILE A 135 25.13 9.06 15.02
C ILE A 135 26.23 8.15 14.46
N GLN A 136 26.26 7.91 13.14
CA GLN A 136 27.30 7.10 12.51
C GLN A 136 28.70 7.72 12.64
N GLN A 137 28.81 9.04 12.52
CA GLN A 137 30.08 9.75 12.73
C GLN A 137 30.54 9.64 14.18
N ASN A 138 29.63 9.83 15.15
CA ASN A 138 29.94 9.71 16.58
C ASN A 138 30.42 8.30 16.93
N LEU A 139 29.74 7.24 16.47
CA LEU A 139 30.18 5.85 16.64
C LEU A 139 31.57 5.58 16.03
N ARG A 140 31.84 6.11 14.83
CA ARG A 140 33.16 5.99 14.19
C ARG A 140 34.25 6.75 14.95
N SER A 141 33.92 7.90 15.55
CA SER A 141 34.86 8.68 16.35
C SER A 141 35.13 8.05 17.72
N GLU A 142 34.13 7.45 18.37
CA GLU A 142 34.28 6.68 19.62
C GLU A 142 35.12 5.43 19.41
N ILE A 143 34.97 4.71 18.28
CA ILE A 143 35.86 3.60 17.94
C ILE A 143 37.31 4.07 17.69
N LYS A 144 37.49 5.32 17.24
CA LYS A 144 38.81 5.90 16.92
C LYS A 144 39.52 6.58 18.09
N GLN A 145 38.89 6.81 19.24
CA GLN A 145 39.49 7.44 20.42
C GLN A 145 39.21 6.58 21.67
N ASN A 146 40.12 6.15 22.56
CA ASN A 146 41.52 6.47 22.82
C ASN A 146 42.14 5.34 23.68
N GLY A 147 42.60 4.23 23.10
CA GLY A 147 43.34 3.26 23.93
C GLY A 147 43.81 1.98 23.27
N LEU A 148 43.04 1.41 22.34
CA LEU A 148 43.33 0.06 21.86
C LEU A 148 44.63 -0.01 21.05
N SER A 149 44.86 0.94 20.13
CA SER A 149 46.06 0.99 19.29
C SER A 149 47.35 1.22 20.11
N LYS A 150 47.34 2.20 21.03
CA LYS A 150 48.49 2.49 21.92
C LYS A 150 48.75 1.34 22.89
N SER A 151 47.69 0.74 23.46
CA SER A 151 47.77 -0.42 24.37
C SER A 151 48.31 -1.67 23.65
N LEU A 152 47.86 -1.95 22.43
CA LEU A 152 48.34 -3.08 21.63
C LEU A 152 49.80 -2.90 21.18
N LYS A 153 50.21 -1.69 20.80
CA LYS A 153 51.62 -1.37 20.50
C LYS A 153 52.50 -1.53 21.75
N MET A 154 52.06 -1.04 22.90
CA MET A 154 52.77 -1.21 24.17
C MET A 154 52.86 -2.68 24.61
N ARG A 155 51.78 -3.46 24.45
CA ARG A 155 51.80 -4.91 24.72
C ARG A 155 52.80 -5.64 23.83
N ARG A 156 52.85 -5.30 22.54
CA ARG A 156 53.78 -5.92 21.59
C ARG A 156 55.24 -5.56 21.89
N LEU A 157 55.52 -4.31 22.26
CA LEU A 157 56.85 -3.85 22.70
C LEU A 157 57.31 -4.50 24.01
N ASN A 158 56.39 -4.67 24.97
CA ASN A 158 56.70 -5.33 26.24
C ASN A 158 56.98 -6.83 26.06
N PHE A 159 56.31 -7.49 25.11
CA PHE A 159 56.56 -8.90 24.78
C PHE A 159 57.88 -9.12 24.04
N SER A 160 58.25 -8.24 23.11
CA SER A 160 59.53 -8.35 22.40
C SER A 160 60.72 -8.17 23.34
N ASN A 161 60.65 -7.22 24.28
CA ASN A 161 61.74 -6.98 25.24
C ASN A 161 61.91 -8.12 26.27
N ALA A 162 60.86 -8.90 26.53
CA ALA A 162 60.91 -10.05 27.44
C ALA A 162 61.52 -11.31 26.80
N LEU A 163 61.69 -11.33 25.47
CA LEU A 163 62.25 -12.45 24.69
C LEU A 163 63.73 -12.22 24.31
N GLU A 164 64.32 -11.08 24.69
CA GLU A 164 65.72 -10.72 24.47
C GLU A 164 66.59 -10.80 25.76
N LEU A 165 66.07 -11.46 26.81
CA LEU A 165 66.80 -11.94 27.99
C LEU A 165 66.88 -13.48 27.95
#